data_AF-A0AAE4BN34-F1
#
_entry.id   AF-A0AAE4BN34-F1
#
_cell.length_a   1.000
_cell.length_b   1.000
_cell.length_c   1.000
_cell.angle_alpha   90.00
_cell.angle_beta   90.00
_cell.angle_gamma   90.00
#
_symmetry.space_group_name_H-M   'P 1'
#
loop_
_entity.id
_entity.type
_entity.pdbx_description
1 polymer ?
#
loop_
_entity_poly.entity_id
_entity_poly.type
_entity_poly.pdbx_seq_one_letter_code
_entity_poly.pdbx_strand_id
1 'polypeptide(L)'
;MTAPPLTAHARARELQRAAPLTVDLHSYQFRDADETAWWLLPRRENPAFHRAKIAVWHHETRDAHFVGWGVEKGIGPGAAAAFAHHPARVMTPAWPWHATLRDLRSGTLNAAICAAARATPHPLELLVSAFVPGDPGAGTDTLRWVISPDLTIQAAGPRQAESGPLLHGGLHDAARLAHVAALLPATDDPDLWDRLWVDFYIGRSYSGRAAAHDVWDTTLTPWLERL
;
A
#
# COMPACT_ATOMS: atom_id res chain seq x y z
N MET A 1 -32.41 -12.94 8.06
CA MET A 1 -31.69 -12.48 6.86
C MET A 1 -30.48 -11.69 7.33
N THR A 2 -29.27 -12.11 6.96
CA THR A 2 -28.03 -11.38 7.25
C THR A 2 -27.91 -10.19 6.28
N ALA A 3 -27.42 -9.05 6.77
CA ALA A 3 -27.15 -7.90 5.90
C ALA A 3 -26.05 -8.28 4.88
N PRO A 4 -26.09 -7.73 3.64
CA PRO A 4 -25.05 -7.99 2.66
C PRO A 4 -23.69 -7.47 3.17
N PRO A 5 -22.58 -8.09 2.71
CA PRO A 5 -21.24 -7.60 3.00
C PRO A 5 -21.09 -6.16 2.51
N LEU A 6 -20.31 -5.36 3.25
CA LEU A 6 -20.00 -4.01 2.85
C LEU A 6 -19.09 -4.06 1.61
N THR A 7 -19.25 -3.15 0.65
CA THR A 7 -18.30 -3.02 -0.48
C THR A 7 -17.13 -2.12 -0.09
N ALA A 8 -16.00 -2.23 -0.79
CA ALA A 8 -14.85 -1.34 -0.58
C ALA A 8 -15.25 0.15 -0.75
N HIS A 9 -16.14 0.45 -1.69
CA HIS A 9 -16.69 1.80 -1.87
C HIS A 9 -17.47 2.27 -0.64
N ALA A 10 -18.40 1.45 -0.18
CA ALA A 10 -19.22 1.78 0.98
C ALA A 10 -18.35 1.97 2.23
N ARG A 11 -17.31 1.14 2.39
CA ARG A 11 -16.33 1.29 3.47
C ARG A 11 -15.55 2.60 3.37
N ALA A 12 -15.03 2.93 2.19
CA ALA A 12 -14.30 4.17 1.98
C ALA A 12 -15.18 5.41 2.22
N ARG A 13 -16.48 5.35 1.90
CA ARG A 13 -17.48 6.40 2.22
C ARG A 13 -17.74 6.56 3.71
N GLU A 14 -17.77 5.46 4.48
CA GLU A 14 -17.87 5.53 5.94
C GLU A 14 -16.62 6.21 6.53
N LEU A 15 -15.43 5.80 6.08
CA LEU A 15 -14.17 6.40 6.52
C LEU A 15 -14.08 7.88 6.14
N GLN A 16 -14.46 8.27 4.92
CA GLN A 16 -14.48 9.67 4.50
C GLN A 16 -15.34 10.53 5.43
N ARG A 17 -16.53 10.04 5.83
CA ARG A 17 -17.44 10.77 6.71
C ARG A 17 -16.93 10.89 8.15
N ALA A 18 -16.14 9.93 8.61
CA ALA A 18 -15.54 9.92 9.93
C ALA A 18 -14.14 10.56 9.99
N ALA A 19 -13.61 11.02 8.85
CA ALA A 19 -12.25 11.51 8.76
C ALA A 19 -12.05 12.78 9.61
N PRO A 20 -10.92 12.88 10.36
CA PRO A 20 -10.61 14.06 11.17
C PRO A 20 -10.13 15.26 10.34
N LEU A 21 -10.05 15.10 9.00
CA LEU A 21 -9.77 16.16 8.04
C LEU A 21 -10.63 15.96 6.79
N THR A 22 -10.71 16.99 5.95
CA THR A 22 -11.33 16.87 4.63
C THR A 22 -10.48 15.95 3.74
N VAL A 23 -11.10 14.88 3.24
CA VAL A 23 -10.51 13.97 2.25
C VAL A 23 -11.46 13.75 1.08
N ASP A 24 -10.90 13.73 -0.12
CA ASP A 24 -11.56 13.34 -1.36
C ASP A 24 -11.46 11.84 -1.58
N LEU A 25 -12.46 11.29 -2.26
CA LEU A 25 -12.61 9.86 -2.50
C LEU A 25 -12.40 9.55 -3.98
N HIS A 26 -11.47 8.64 -4.28
CA HIS A 26 -11.07 8.28 -5.64
C HIS A 26 -11.12 6.76 -5.84
N SER A 27 -11.69 6.30 -6.95
CA SER A 27 -11.64 4.89 -7.36
C SER A 27 -10.40 4.60 -8.19
N TYR A 28 -9.75 3.46 -8.00
CA TYR A 28 -8.71 2.98 -8.91
C TYR A 28 -9.28 2.68 -10.31
N GLN A 29 -10.41 1.96 -10.37
CA GLN A 29 -11.14 1.70 -11.61
C GLN A 29 -12.60 2.17 -11.52
N PHE A 30 -12.93 3.26 -12.22
CA PHE A 30 -14.28 3.85 -12.16
C PHE A 30 -15.39 2.94 -12.70
N ARG A 31 -15.04 1.94 -13.52
CA ARG A 31 -16.02 1.03 -14.17
C ARG A 31 -16.49 -0.10 -13.27
N ASP A 32 -15.75 -0.39 -12.20
CA ASP A 32 -16.09 -1.44 -11.24
C ASP A 32 -15.89 -0.91 -9.82
N ALA A 33 -16.79 0.01 -9.45
CA ALA A 33 -16.73 0.75 -8.20
C ALA A 33 -16.75 -0.17 -6.97
N ASP A 34 -17.41 -1.32 -7.02
CA ASP A 34 -17.57 -2.18 -5.84
C ASP A 34 -16.39 -3.13 -5.64
N GLU A 35 -15.74 -3.59 -6.73
CA GLU A 35 -14.63 -4.55 -6.65
C GLU A 35 -13.25 -3.90 -6.74
N THR A 36 -13.18 -2.58 -6.93
CA THR A 36 -11.90 -1.85 -7.04
C THR A 36 -11.39 -1.30 -5.71
N ALA A 37 -10.10 -0.97 -5.69
CA ALA A 37 -9.51 -0.21 -4.60
C ALA A 37 -10.00 1.26 -4.60
N TRP A 38 -10.21 1.79 -3.41
CA TRP A 38 -10.58 3.18 -3.16
C TRP A 38 -9.50 3.88 -2.37
N TRP A 39 -9.31 5.16 -2.67
CA TRP A 39 -8.31 5.99 -2.05
C TRP A 39 -8.93 7.24 -1.43
N LEU A 40 -8.48 7.60 -0.23
CA LEU A 40 -8.82 8.84 0.46
C LEU A 40 -7.57 9.73 0.54
N LEU A 41 -7.70 10.99 0.10
CA LEU A 41 -6.60 11.96 0.09
C LEU A 41 -7.05 13.37 0.47
N PRO A 42 -6.20 14.21 1.06
CA PRO A 42 -6.58 15.56 1.49
C PRO A 42 -6.89 16.56 0.37
N ARG A 43 -6.65 16.19 -0.90
CA ARG A 43 -6.76 17.11 -2.05
C ARG A 43 -7.42 16.43 -3.24
N ARG A 44 -8.19 17.24 -3.98
CA ARG A 44 -8.88 16.86 -5.22
C ARG A 44 -7.91 16.82 -6.39
N GLU A 45 -6.98 15.87 -6.35
CA GLU A 45 -6.05 15.55 -7.43
C GLU A 45 -6.20 14.05 -7.76
N ASN A 46 -5.97 13.63 -9.00
CA ASN A 46 -5.88 12.19 -9.29
C ASN A 46 -4.68 11.63 -8.51
N PRO A 47 -4.90 10.75 -7.53
CA PRO A 47 -3.84 10.33 -6.62
C PRO A 47 -3.07 9.13 -7.13
N ALA A 48 -3.46 8.59 -8.28
CA ALA A 48 -2.71 7.54 -8.91
C ALA A 48 -1.27 8.05 -9.03
N PHE A 49 -0.32 7.24 -8.55
CA PHE A 49 1.11 7.34 -8.83
C PHE A 49 1.92 8.19 -7.83
N HIS A 50 1.60 9.47 -7.61
CA HIS A 50 2.56 10.40 -6.99
C HIS A 50 2.21 10.92 -5.59
N ARG A 51 1.24 10.32 -4.90
CA ARG A 51 0.79 10.73 -3.56
C ARG A 51 0.76 9.57 -2.58
N ALA A 52 1.00 9.87 -1.31
CA ALA A 52 0.62 9.01 -0.22
C ALA A 52 -0.90 9.03 -0.07
N LYS A 53 -1.51 7.91 0.25
CA LYS A 53 -2.96 7.77 0.26
C LYS A 53 -3.41 6.83 1.36
N ILE A 54 -4.64 7.00 1.82
CA ILE A 54 -5.32 5.93 2.57
C ILE A 54 -6.03 5.07 1.56
N ALA A 55 -5.73 3.79 1.54
CA ALA A 55 -6.27 2.84 0.59
C ALA A 55 -7.20 1.84 1.28
N VAL A 56 -8.28 1.50 0.58
CA VAL A 56 -9.35 0.62 1.02
C VAL A 56 -9.67 -0.34 -0.12
N TRP A 57 -9.57 -1.65 0.11
CA TRP A 57 -9.97 -2.64 -0.89
C TRP A 57 -10.43 -3.93 -0.21
N HIS A 58 -11.09 -4.80 -0.98
CA HIS A 58 -11.49 -6.12 -0.49
C HIS A 58 -10.27 -6.97 -0.19
N HIS A 59 -10.20 -7.52 1.02
CA HIS A 59 -9.26 -8.58 1.31
C HIS A 59 -9.70 -9.86 0.58
N GLU A 60 -8.84 -10.87 0.47
CA GLU A 60 -9.10 -12.12 -0.26
C GLU A 60 -10.41 -12.81 0.15
N THR A 61 -10.86 -12.56 1.39
CA THR A 61 -12.19 -12.90 1.86
C THR A 61 -13.12 -11.70 1.63
N ARG A 62 -14.20 -11.91 0.87
CA ARG A 62 -15.19 -10.84 0.54
C ARG A 62 -15.80 -10.14 1.77
N ASP A 63 -15.72 -10.78 2.94
CA ASP A 63 -16.21 -10.26 4.21
C ASP A 63 -15.20 -9.37 4.97
N ALA A 64 -14.01 -9.14 4.41
CA ALA A 64 -12.99 -8.31 5.01
C ALA A 64 -12.49 -7.22 4.04
N HIS A 65 -12.09 -6.09 4.62
CA HIS A 65 -11.50 -4.97 3.89
C HIS A 65 -10.14 -4.68 4.46
N PHE A 66 -9.13 -4.60 3.60
CA PHE A 66 -7.89 -3.94 3.97
C PHE A 66 -8.12 -2.44 4.04
N VAL A 67 -7.61 -1.81 5.08
CA VAL A 67 -7.59 -0.35 5.26
C VAL A 67 -6.21 0.05 5.76
N GLY A 68 -5.53 0.96 5.05
CA GLY A 68 -4.16 1.34 5.42
C GLY A 68 -3.62 2.54 4.67
N TRP A 69 -2.43 2.98 5.05
CA TRP A 69 -1.65 3.98 4.34
C TRP A 69 -0.80 3.33 3.26
N GLY A 70 -0.68 4.00 2.11
CA GLY A 70 0.05 3.49 0.95
C GLY A 70 0.85 4.54 0.21
N VAL A 71 1.96 4.10 -0.37
CA VAL A 71 2.76 4.84 -1.35
C VAL A 71 3.12 3.92 -2.51
N GLU A 72 3.37 4.51 -3.67
CA GLU A 72 3.68 3.77 -4.90
C GLU A 72 5.03 4.23 -5.46
N LYS A 73 5.82 3.27 -5.96
CA LYS A 73 7.00 3.49 -6.78
C LYS A 73 6.57 3.49 -8.24
N GLY A 74 6.84 4.59 -8.94
CA GLY A 74 6.61 4.70 -10.37
C GLY A 74 7.76 4.18 -11.22
N ILE A 75 7.69 4.44 -12.52
CA ILE A 75 8.75 4.12 -13.48
C ILE A 75 9.98 5.00 -13.23
N GLY A 76 11.15 4.39 -13.18
CA GLY A 76 12.43 5.08 -13.03
C GLY A 76 12.86 5.81 -14.30
N PRO A 77 13.81 6.75 -14.20
CA PRO A 77 14.23 7.59 -15.32
C PRO A 77 14.85 6.79 -16.48
N GLY A 78 15.53 5.66 -16.22
CA GLY A 78 16.11 4.83 -17.29
C GLY A 78 15.05 4.17 -18.18
N ALA A 79 13.83 3.97 -17.67
CA ALA A 79 12.72 3.43 -18.43
C ALA A 79 11.75 4.50 -18.97
N ALA A 80 11.98 5.79 -18.68
CA ALA A 80 11.03 6.87 -19.00
C ALA A 80 10.68 6.95 -20.49
N ALA A 81 11.63 6.65 -21.39
CA ALA A 81 11.39 6.68 -22.84
C ALA A 81 10.34 5.65 -23.28
N ALA A 82 10.33 4.46 -22.68
CA ALA A 82 9.32 3.42 -22.95
C ALA A 82 7.92 3.82 -22.47
N PHE A 83 7.83 4.79 -21.55
CA PHE A 83 6.59 5.29 -20.98
C PHE A 83 6.26 6.73 -21.41
N ALA A 84 6.79 7.20 -22.55
CA ALA A 84 6.58 8.56 -23.04
C ALA A 84 5.09 8.95 -23.21
N HIS A 85 4.21 7.98 -23.50
CA HIS A 85 2.76 8.20 -23.60
C HIS A 85 2.03 8.21 -22.23
N HIS A 86 2.74 7.88 -21.15
CA HIS A 86 2.24 7.87 -19.78
C HIS A 86 3.20 8.61 -18.83
N PRO A 87 3.50 9.91 -19.08
CA PRO A 87 4.51 10.65 -18.33
C PRO A 87 4.20 10.75 -16.83
N ALA A 88 2.93 10.69 -16.43
CA ALA A 88 2.51 10.67 -15.03
C ALA A 88 2.95 9.41 -14.26
N ARG A 89 3.37 8.35 -14.95
CA ARG A 89 3.92 7.14 -14.33
C ARG A 89 5.41 7.25 -14.03
N VAL A 90 6.12 8.22 -14.64
CA VAL A 90 7.55 8.41 -14.42
C VAL A 90 7.75 9.14 -13.10
N MET A 91 8.50 8.50 -12.21
CA MET A 91 8.74 8.97 -10.86
C MET A 91 9.63 10.22 -10.87
N THR A 92 9.22 11.22 -10.10
CA THR A 92 10.03 12.43 -9.86
C THR A 92 10.54 12.44 -8.42
N PRO A 93 11.59 13.23 -8.10
CA PRO A 93 12.11 13.33 -6.72
C PRO A 93 11.07 13.77 -5.68
N ALA A 94 9.96 14.38 -6.11
CA ALA A 94 8.88 14.84 -5.22
C ALA A 94 7.93 13.71 -4.78
N TRP A 95 8.04 12.51 -5.36
CA TRP A 95 7.17 11.39 -5.00
C TRP A 95 7.44 10.92 -3.57
N PRO A 96 6.41 10.67 -2.75
CA PRO A 96 6.56 10.21 -1.36
C PRO A 96 7.37 8.93 -1.21
N TRP A 97 7.42 8.08 -2.24
CA TRP A 97 8.24 6.87 -2.28
C TRP A 97 9.68 7.08 -1.78
N HIS A 98 10.34 8.13 -2.26
CA HIS A 98 11.73 8.42 -1.88
C HIS A 98 11.88 8.72 -0.39
N ALA A 99 10.97 9.54 0.16
CA ALA A 99 10.95 9.85 1.59
C ALA A 99 10.61 8.60 2.41
N THR A 100 9.66 7.78 1.98
CA THR A 100 9.28 6.53 2.64
C THR A 100 10.46 5.58 2.77
N LEU A 101 11.20 5.31 1.69
CA LEU A 101 12.36 4.41 1.75
C LEU A 101 13.45 4.92 2.71
N ARG A 102 13.75 6.22 2.67
CA ARG A 102 14.71 6.85 3.58
C ARG A 102 14.24 6.74 5.04
N ASP A 103 12.97 7.00 5.29
CA ASP A 103 12.41 7.03 6.63
C ASP A 103 12.27 5.62 7.23
N LEU A 104 12.03 4.60 6.40
CA LEU A 104 12.11 3.19 6.83
C LEU A 104 13.53 2.79 7.20
N ARG A 105 14.54 3.18 6.41
CA ARG A 105 15.96 2.85 6.68
C ARG A 105 16.49 3.53 7.94
N SER A 106 16.13 4.80 8.13
CA SER A 106 16.54 5.59 9.30
C SER A 106 15.71 5.27 10.56
N GLY A 107 14.59 4.55 10.40
CA GLY A 107 13.63 4.31 11.47
C GLY A 107 12.76 5.52 11.82
N THR A 108 12.76 6.58 11.02
CA THR A 108 11.87 7.75 11.23
C THR A 108 10.39 7.36 11.20
N LEU A 109 10.01 6.34 10.41
CA LEU A 109 8.63 5.82 10.39
C LEU A 109 8.29 4.88 11.55
N ASN A 110 9.28 4.44 12.33
CA ASN A 110 9.08 3.46 13.41
C ASN A 110 8.08 3.92 14.45
N ALA A 111 8.11 5.21 14.82
CA ALA A 111 7.19 5.76 15.82
C ALA A 111 5.73 5.66 15.37
N ALA A 112 5.43 6.04 14.12
CA ALA A 112 4.07 5.95 13.56
C ALA A 112 3.59 4.50 13.45
N ILE A 113 4.47 3.59 12.98
CA ILE A 113 4.16 2.16 12.87
C ILE A 113 3.92 1.55 14.25
N CYS A 114 4.78 1.84 15.23
CA CYS A 114 4.60 1.39 16.60
C CYS A 114 3.32 1.94 17.22
N ALA A 115 2.98 3.21 16.98
CA ALA A 115 1.77 3.82 17.49
C ALA A 115 0.52 3.12 16.93
N ALA A 116 0.48 2.93 15.61
CA ALA A 116 -0.58 2.17 14.95
C ALA A 116 -0.65 0.72 15.47
N ALA A 117 0.48 0.02 15.60
CA ALA A 117 0.51 -1.37 16.07
C ALA A 117 0.08 -1.53 17.53
N ARG A 118 0.30 -0.53 18.39
CA ARG A 118 -0.13 -0.55 19.80
C ARG A 118 -1.58 -0.11 19.99
N ALA A 119 -2.14 0.67 19.07
CA ALA A 119 -3.49 1.20 19.18
C ALA A 119 -4.58 0.16 18.86
N THR A 120 -4.21 -1.03 18.38
CA THR A 120 -5.13 -2.11 18.04
C THR A 120 -4.66 -3.45 18.63
N PRO A 121 -5.58 -4.32 19.10
CA PRO A 121 -5.23 -5.69 19.49
C PRO A 121 -4.94 -6.60 18.28
N HIS A 122 -5.30 -6.17 17.07
CA HIS A 122 -5.04 -6.88 15.82
C HIS A 122 -3.72 -6.44 15.19
N PRO A 123 -2.96 -7.36 14.59
CA PRO A 123 -1.69 -7.04 13.94
C PRO A 123 -1.88 -6.06 12.77
N LEU A 124 -0.86 -5.22 12.55
CA LEU A 124 -0.73 -4.52 11.29
C LEU A 124 -0.15 -5.45 10.24
N GLU A 125 -0.45 -5.14 8.98
CA GLU A 125 0.01 -5.84 7.80
C GLU A 125 0.86 -4.89 6.96
N LEU A 126 1.98 -5.39 6.45
CA LEU A 126 2.73 -4.81 5.35
C LEU A 126 2.39 -5.60 4.08
N LEU A 127 1.95 -4.89 3.04
CA LEU A 127 1.78 -5.44 1.70
C LEU A 127 2.76 -4.76 0.76
N VAL A 128 3.51 -5.56 0.00
CA VAL A 128 4.32 -5.11 -1.12
C VAL A 128 3.89 -5.87 -2.35
N SER A 129 3.49 -5.16 -3.41
CA SER A 129 3.16 -5.76 -4.70
C SER A 129 4.00 -5.10 -5.78
N ALA A 130 4.56 -5.89 -6.69
CA ALA A 130 5.32 -5.40 -7.82
C ALA A 130 4.83 -5.99 -9.14
N PHE A 131 4.86 -5.18 -10.20
CA PHE A 131 4.50 -5.59 -11.56
C PHE A 131 5.19 -4.68 -12.59
N VAL A 132 5.18 -5.06 -13.87
CA VAL A 132 5.69 -4.23 -14.98
C VAL A 132 4.50 -3.64 -15.75
N PRO A 133 4.23 -2.32 -15.67
CA PRO A 133 3.06 -1.76 -16.31
C PRO A 133 3.07 -1.94 -17.83
N GLY A 134 1.99 -2.49 -18.38
CA GLY A 134 1.85 -2.75 -19.82
C GLY A 134 2.44 -4.08 -20.28
N ASP A 135 3.02 -4.87 -19.37
CA ASP A 135 3.49 -6.23 -19.65
C ASP A 135 2.69 -7.25 -18.80
N PRO A 136 1.54 -7.75 -19.30
CA PRO A 136 0.78 -8.77 -18.60
C PRO A 136 1.54 -10.10 -18.50
N GLY A 137 2.56 -10.34 -19.34
CA GLY A 137 3.36 -11.55 -19.28
C GLY A 137 4.27 -11.60 -18.06
N ALA A 138 4.70 -10.44 -17.55
CA ALA A 138 5.50 -10.32 -16.34
C ALA A 138 4.75 -10.71 -15.06
N GLY A 139 3.41 -10.69 -15.08
CA GLY A 139 2.56 -11.00 -13.93
C GLY A 139 2.76 -10.04 -12.76
N THR A 140 2.19 -10.42 -11.61
CA THR A 140 2.32 -9.72 -10.34
C THR A 140 3.10 -10.55 -9.34
N ASP A 141 3.85 -9.88 -8.47
CA ASP A 141 4.63 -10.47 -7.39
C ASP A 141 4.32 -9.77 -6.06
N THR A 142 3.62 -10.48 -5.19
CA THR A 142 3.07 -9.96 -3.94
C THR A 142 3.64 -10.68 -2.73
N LEU A 143 4.06 -9.88 -1.75
CA LEU A 143 4.54 -10.32 -0.45
C LEU A 143 3.75 -9.63 0.66
N ARG A 144 3.48 -10.38 1.74
CA ARG A 144 2.74 -9.90 2.91
C ARG A 144 3.47 -10.26 4.19
N TRP A 145 3.48 -9.33 5.14
CA TRP A 145 3.98 -9.56 6.48
C TRP A 145 3.01 -9.05 7.53
N VAL A 146 3.01 -9.71 8.68
CA VAL A 146 2.47 -9.17 9.93
C VAL A 146 3.56 -8.35 10.61
N ILE A 147 3.22 -7.16 11.08
CA ILE A 147 4.11 -6.27 11.84
C ILE A 147 3.76 -6.33 13.32
N SER A 148 4.75 -6.62 14.15
CA SER A 148 4.62 -6.60 15.61
C SER A 148 4.93 -5.20 16.20
N PRO A 149 4.47 -4.88 17.43
CA PRO A 149 4.74 -3.58 18.07
C PRO A 149 6.22 -3.25 18.32
N ASP A 150 7.11 -4.24 18.25
CA ASP A 150 8.57 -4.10 18.34
C ASP A 150 9.26 -3.97 16.96
N LEU A 151 8.45 -3.85 15.90
CA LEU A 151 8.86 -3.67 14.50
C LEU A 151 9.57 -4.86 13.89
N THR A 152 9.45 -6.02 14.53
CA THR A 152 9.69 -7.30 13.85
C THR A 152 8.55 -7.55 12.87
N ILE A 153 8.87 -8.21 11.78
CA ILE A 153 7.88 -8.63 10.79
C ILE A 153 8.02 -10.13 10.53
N GLN A 154 6.89 -10.77 10.24
CA GLN A 154 6.82 -12.19 9.91
C GLN A 154 5.97 -12.36 8.64
N ALA A 155 6.41 -13.19 7.70
CA ALA A 155 5.64 -13.48 6.51
C ALA A 155 4.23 -13.98 6.88
N ALA A 156 3.20 -13.36 6.28
CA ALA A 156 1.79 -13.64 6.56
C ALA A 156 1.22 -14.78 5.67
N GLY A 157 2.07 -15.43 4.88
CA GLY A 157 1.69 -16.46 3.92
C GLY A 157 2.80 -16.67 2.88
N PRO A 158 2.59 -17.58 1.92
CA PRO A 158 3.53 -17.77 0.82
C PRO A 158 3.59 -16.51 -0.06
N ARG A 159 4.75 -16.30 -0.69
CA ARG A 159 4.88 -15.34 -1.79
C ARG A 159 3.93 -15.72 -2.93
N GLN A 160 3.19 -14.74 -3.43
CA GLN A 160 2.29 -14.91 -4.57
C GLN A 160 2.95 -14.31 -5.81
N ALA A 161 3.50 -15.14 -6.69
CA ALA A 161 4.16 -14.70 -7.91
C ALA A 161 3.56 -15.41 -9.12
N GLU A 162 2.93 -14.67 -10.03
CA GLU A 162 2.16 -15.23 -11.16
C GLU A 162 3.06 -15.79 -12.27
N SER A 163 4.11 -15.04 -12.65
CA SER A 163 5.04 -15.40 -13.73
C SER A 163 6.48 -15.54 -13.26
N GLY A 164 6.70 -15.62 -11.95
CA GLY A 164 8.02 -15.68 -11.31
C GLY A 164 8.33 -14.44 -10.45
N PRO A 165 9.44 -14.49 -9.69
CA PRO A 165 9.81 -13.44 -8.76
C PRO A 165 10.31 -12.18 -9.49
N LEU A 166 9.65 -11.04 -9.27
CA LEU A 166 10.11 -9.72 -9.72
C LEU A 166 10.93 -9.01 -8.63
N LEU A 167 10.61 -9.30 -7.38
CA LEU A 167 11.28 -8.78 -6.19
C LEU A 167 12.43 -9.69 -5.75
N HIS A 168 13.43 -9.13 -5.07
CA HIS A 168 14.54 -9.89 -4.52
C HIS A 168 14.09 -11.07 -3.64
N GLY A 169 14.68 -12.26 -3.82
CA GLY A 169 14.30 -13.46 -3.07
C GLY A 169 14.35 -13.29 -1.55
N GLY A 170 15.39 -12.62 -1.05
CA GLY A 170 15.56 -12.35 0.38
C GLY A 170 14.55 -11.37 1.00
N LEU A 171 13.68 -10.73 0.22
CA LEU A 171 12.61 -9.89 0.78
C LEU A 171 11.66 -10.72 1.63
N HIS A 172 11.29 -11.93 1.17
CA HIS A 172 10.36 -12.80 1.89
C HIS A 172 10.81 -13.11 3.33
N ASP A 173 12.13 -13.29 3.50
CA ASP A 173 12.77 -13.62 4.78
C ASP A 173 13.15 -12.38 5.62
N ALA A 174 12.74 -11.18 5.20
CA ALA A 174 13.01 -9.97 5.96
C ALA A 174 12.36 -10.06 7.35
N ALA A 175 13.17 -9.95 8.41
CA ALA A 175 12.70 -9.98 9.80
C ALA A 175 12.37 -8.58 10.37
N ARG A 176 12.75 -7.50 9.66
CA ARG A 176 12.54 -6.11 10.08
C ARG A 176 12.19 -5.23 8.89
N LEU A 177 11.41 -4.19 9.12
CA LEU A 177 11.02 -3.20 8.09
C LEU A 177 12.21 -2.50 7.42
N ALA A 178 13.26 -2.19 8.19
CA ALA A 178 14.47 -1.59 7.64
C ALA A 178 15.15 -2.51 6.60
N HIS A 179 15.07 -3.84 6.78
CA HIS A 179 15.60 -4.81 5.81
C HIS A 179 14.78 -4.82 4.53
N VAL A 180 13.44 -4.70 4.63
CA VAL A 180 12.57 -4.55 3.45
C VAL A 180 13.00 -3.33 2.64
N ALA A 181 13.18 -2.16 3.27
CA ALA A 181 13.59 -0.94 2.58
C ALA A 181 15.00 -1.00 1.97
N ALA A 182 15.89 -1.85 2.49
CA ALA A 182 17.20 -2.10 1.93
C ALA A 182 17.14 -3.03 0.72
N LEU A 183 16.31 -4.07 0.79
CA LEU A 183 16.18 -5.11 -0.22
C LEU A 183 15.21 -4.78 -1.37
N LEU A 184 14.26 -3.86 -1.17
CA LEU A 184 13.32 -3.42 -2.21
C LEU A 184 14.00 -3.02 -3.53
N PRO A 185 15.01 -2.13 -3.53
CA PRO A 185 15.72 -1.77 -4.75
C PRO A 185 16.81 -2.77 -5.15
N ALA A 186 17.03 -3.84 -4.37
CA ALA A 186 17.99 -4.86 -4.73
C ALA A 186 17.40 -5.73 -5.84
N THR A 187 18.06 -5.75 -6.99
CA THR A 187 17.70 -6.59 -8.13
C THR A 187 18.99 -6.97 -8.83
N ASP A 188 19.04 -8.19 -9.35
CA ASP A 188 20.17 -8.65 -10.18
C ASP A 188 20.16 -7.96 -11.56
N ASP A 189 19.00 -7.46 -11.99
CA ASP A 189 18.81 -6.66 -13.20
C ASP A 189 18.52 -5.19 -12.83
N PRO A 190 19.49 -4.26 -12.98
CA PRO A 190 19.27 -2.84 -12.67
C PRO A 190 18.21 -2.18 -13.56
N ASP A 191 18.02 -2.66 -14.79
CA ASP A 191 17.01 -2.13 -15.72
C ASP A 191 15.60 -2.60 -15.33
N LEU A 192 15.48 -3.75 -14.65
CA LEU A 192 14.21 -4.20 -14.09
C LEU A 192 13.71 -3.22 -13.04
N TRP A 193 14.57 -2.76 -12.12
CA TRP A 193 14.13 -1.82 -11.08
C TRP A 193 13.49 -0.58 -11.69
N ASP A 194 14.07 0.00 -12.74
CA ASP A 194 13.51 1.18 -13.39
C ASP A 194 12.17 0.91 -14.08
N ARG A 195 11.89 -0.32 -14.50
CA ARG A 195 10.62 -0.69 -15.13
C ARG A 195 9.53 -1.13 -14.15
N LEU A 196 9.91 -1.52 -12.93
CA LEU A 196 8.95 -2.00 -11.94
C LEU A 196 8.04 -0.88 -11.44
N TRP A 197 6.77 -1.21 -11.30
CA TRP A 197 5.84 -0.51 -10.43
C TRP A 197 5.79 -1.24 -9.10
N VAL A 198 5.84 -0.53 -7.98
CA VAL A 198 5.77 -1.16 -6.65
C VAL A 198 4.75 -0.45 -5.79
N ASP A 199 3.73 -1.16 -5.34
CA ASP A 199 2.81 -0.67 -4.33
C ASP A 199 3.27 -1.11 -2.95
N PHE A 200 3.30 -0.18 -2.00
CA PHE A 200 3.71 -0.41 -0.61
C PHE A 200 2.63 0.10 0.33
N TYR A 201 2.02 -0.79 1.10
CA TYR A 201 0.93 -0.46 2.02
C TYR A 201 1.21 -0.97 3.43
N ILE A 202 0.89 -0.15 4.42
CA ILE A 202 0.84 -0.54 5.84
C ILE A 202 -0.57 -0.28 6.36
N GLY A 203 -1.23 -1.30 6.86
CA GLY A 203 -2.62 -1.21 7.30
C GLY A 203 -3.07 -2.44 8.07
N ARG A 204 -4.35 -2.75 8.01
CA ARG A 204 -4.88 -4.02 8.49
C ARG A 204 -6.14 -4.41 7.76
N SER A 205 -6.45 -5.70 7.84
CA SER A 205 -7.74 -6.21 7.43
C SER A 205 -8.77 -6.10 8.57
N TYR A 206 -9.98 -5.66 8.21
CA TYR A 206 -11.14 -5.59 9.10
C TYR A 206 -12.20 -6.56 8.61
N SER A 207 -12.51 -7.58 9.41
CA SER A 207 -13.68 -8.42 9.17
C SER A 207 -14.95 -7.72 9.67
N GLY A 208 -16.03 -7.82 8.90
CA GLY A 208 -17.31 -7.24 9.26
C GLY A 208 -17.32 -5.70 9.30
N ARG A 209 -18.15 -5.14 10.19
CA ARG A 209 -18.43 -3.69 10.28
C ARG A 209 -17.77 -3.06 11.51
N ALA A 210 -16.44 -2.96 11.54
CA ALA A 210 -15.77 -2.12 12.53
C ALA A 210 -16.22 -0.66 12.36
N ALA A 211 -16.44 0.08 13.43
CA ALA A 211 -16.90 1.46 13.31
C ALA A 211 -15.81 2.32 12.65
N ALA A 212 -16.21 3.27 11.80
CA ALA A 212 -15.27 4.07 11.03
C ALA A 212 -14.35 4.93 11.92
N HIS A 213 -14.86 5.44 13.05
CA HIS A 213 -14.05 6.17 14.03
C HIS A 213 -12.98 5.27 14.66
N ASP A 214 -13.32 4.02 15.02
CA ASP A 214 -12.34 3.06 15.55
C ASP A 214 -11.22 2.80 14.54
N VAL A 215 -11.54 2.74 13.24
CA VAL A 215 -10.52 2.55 12.21
C VAL A 215 -9.60 3.76 12.08
N TRP A 216 -10.17 4.96 12.17
CA TRP A 216 -9.36 6.18 12.23
C TRP A 216 -8.44 6.15 13.44
N ASP A 217 -8.99 6.02 14.63
CA ASP A 217 -8.26 6.13 15.89
C ASP A 217 -7.17 5.04 16.03
N THR A 218 -7.47 3.82 15.61
CA THR A 218 -6.59 2.67 15.83
C THR A 218 -5.63 2.37 14.69
N THR A 219 -5.87 2.87 13.48
CA THR A 219 -5.07 2.48 12.30
C THR A 219 -4.70 3.63 11.40
N LEU A 220 -5.55 4.64 11.22
CA LEU A 220 -5.30 5.67 10.21
C LEU A 220 -4.70 6.97 10.74
N THR A 221 -5.04 7.38 11.97
CA THR A 221 -4.56 8.61 12.61
C THR A 221 -3.03 8.74 12.61
N PRO A 222 -2.24 7.67 12.85
CA PRO A 222 -0.78 7.76 12.80
C PRO A 222 -0.19 8.17 11.44
N TRP A 223 -0.98 8.12 10.36
CA TRP A 223 -0.54 8.45 9.01
C TRP A 223 -0.93 9.85 8.55
N LEU A 224 -1.71 10.60 9.33
CA LEU A 224 -2.28 11.87 8.90
C LEU A 224 -1.22 12.91 8.52
N GLU A 225 -0.09 12.94 9.24
CA GLU A 225 1.04 13.82 8.95
C GLU A 225 1.81 13.42 7.68
N ARG A 226 1.45 12.29 7.06
CA ARG A 226 2.12 11.70 5.90
C ARG A 226 1.25 11.70 4.63
N LEU A 227 0.03 12.24 4.69
CA LEU A 227 -0.89 12.39 3.56
C LEU A 227 -0.67 13.73 2.83
#